data_AF-A0A7V4DWY8-F1
#
_entry.id   AF-A0A7V4DWY8-F1
#
_cell.length_a   1.000
_cell.length_b   1.000
_cell.length_c   1.000
_cell.angle_alpha   90.00
_cell.angle_beta   90.00
_cell.angle_gamma   90.00
#
_symmetry.space_group_name_H-M   'P 1'
#
loop_
_entity.id
_entity.type
_entity.pdbx_description
1 polymer ?
#
loop_
_entity_poly.entity_id
_entity_poly.type
_entity_poly.pdbx_seq_one_letter_code
_entity_poly.pdbx_strand_id
1 'polypeptide(L)'
;MEKDLKLTIELIPESAWGENLRKYLPKKVWDRIRKEVFKKSGYKCAICGSSEKLQCHEVWEFDDENHILKLKDFMALCEKCHLVKHFGMAGVLASEGKINLEELVRHFMRVNNCDRKTFEEHKREAFKKFHERSRYEWLLDISVLKTYNN
;
A
#
# COMPACT_ATOMS: atom_id res chain seq x y z
N MET A 1 -0.50 13.87 19.45
CA MET A 1 0.03 14.57 18.26
C MET A 1 0.40 13.47 17.27
N GLU A 2 -0.40 13.27 16.23
CA GLU A 2 -0.01 12.36 15.14
C GLU A 2 1.32 12.90 14.59
N LYS A 3 2.38 12.10 14.72
CA LYS A 3 3.63 12.40 14.02
C LYS A 3 3.33 12.25 12.54
N ASP A 4 3.68 13.24 11.72
CA ASP A 4 3.53 13.17 10.28
C ASP A 4 4.50 12.12 9.72
N LEU A 5 4.01 10.88 9.57
CA LEU A 5 4.79 9.73 9.12
C LEU A 5 4.74 9.65 7.59
N LYS A 6 5.89 9.70 6.94
CA LYS A 6 6.03 9.58 5.47
C LYS A 6 5.65 8.20 4.95
N LEU A 7 6.07 7.15 5.66
CA LEU A 7 5.76 5.76 5.37
C LEU A 7 4.81 5.23 6.44
N THR A 8 3.64 4.78 6.01
CA THR A 8 2.59 4.25 6.89
C THR A 8 2.25 2.82 6.49
N ILE A 9 1.79 2.02 7.46
CA ILE A 9 1.05 0.78 7.22
C ILE A 9 -0.36 1.12 6.72
N GLU A 10 -0.80 0.48 5.65
CA GLU A 10 -2.09 0.69 4.99
C GLU A 10 -2.76 -0.66 4.70
N LEU A 11 -3.61 -1.07 5.64
CA LEU A 11 -4.37 -2.31 5.53
C LEU A 11 -5.75 -1.99 4.95
N ILE A 12 -6.12 -2.68 3.88
CA ILE A 12 -7.47 -2.63 3.32
C ILE A 12 -8.39 -3.63 4.07
N PRO A 13 -9.70 -3.35 4.16
CA PRO A 13 -10.68 -4.25 4.77
C PRO A 13 -10.64 -5.66 4.15
N GLU A 14 -10.97 -6.66 4.96
CA GLU A 14 -10.94 -8.07 4.54
C GLU A 14 -11.86 -8.36 3.35
N SER A 15 -13.04 -7.72 3.28
CA SER A 15 -13.96 -7.86 2.15
C SER A 15 -13.36 -7.40 0.82
N ALA A 16 -12.34 -6.54 0.84
CA ALA A 16 -11.62 -6.06 -0.34
C ALA A 16 -10.36 -6.90 -0.65
N TRP A 17 -10.04 -7.92 0.17
CA TRP A 17 -8.89 -8.79 -0.09
C TRP A 17 -9.12 -9.63 -1.34
N GLY A 18 -8.05 -9.86 -2.10
CA GLY A 18 -8.12 -10.63 -3.35
C GLY A 18 -8.67 -9.85 -4.53
N GLU A 19 -9.15 -8.61 -4.33
CA GLU A 19 -9.41 -7.67 -5.40
C GLU A 19 -8.09 -7.16 -5.98
N ASN A 20 -7.85 -7.50 -7.25
CA ASN A 20 -6.61 -7.22 -7.94
C ASN A 20 -6.94 -6.57 -9.28
N LEU A 21 -6.29 -5.45 -9.61
CA LEU A 21 -6.53 -4.73 -10.85
C LEU A 21 -6.33 -5.55 -12.12
N ARG A 22 -5.58 -6.66 -12.06
CA ARG A 22 -5.46 -7.63 -13.16
C ARG A 22 -6.79 -8.30 -13.52
N LYS A 23 -7.77 -8.32 -12.62
CA LYS A 23 -9.15 -8.76 -12.91
C LYS A 23 -9.89 -7.75 -13.79
N TYR A 24 -9.53 -6.47 -13.69
CA TYR A 24 -10.28 -5.34 -14.26
C TYR A 24 -9.62 -4.74 -15.51
N LEU A 25 -8.33 -4.98 -15.70
CA LEU A 25 -7.55 -4.43 -16.80
C LEU A 25 -6.86 -5.51 -17.62
N PRO A 26 -6.84 -5.38 -18.97
CA PRO A 26 -5.96 -6.19 -19.79
C PRO A 26 -4.50 -5.99 -19.35
N LYS A 27 -3.71 -7.08 -19.37
CA LYS A 27 -2.27 -7.04 -18.99
C LYS A 27 -1.50 -5.92 -19.69
N LYS A 28 -1.79 -5.68 -20.98
CA LYS A 28 -1.14 -4.61 -21.77
C LYS A 28 -1.43 -3.21 -21.21
N VAL A 29 -2.66 -2.97 -20.76
CA VAL A 29 -3.06 -1.70 -20.14
C VAL A 29 -2.37 -1.54 -18.79
N TRP A 30 -2.38 -2.59 -17.96
CA TRP A 30 -1.67 -2.59 -16.68
C TRP A 30 -0.17 -2.32 -16.83
N ASP A 31 0.50 -2.97 -17.79
CA ASP A 31 1.91 -2.75 -18.07
C ASP A 31 2.20 -1.31 -18.54
N ARG A 32 1.27 -0.67 -19.28
CA ARG A 32 1.37 0.75 -19.66
C ARG A 32 1.28 1.64 -18.43
N ILE A 33 0.25 1.47 -17.59
CA ILE A 33 0.06 2.24 -16.34
C ILE A 33 1.32 2.18 -15.49
N ARG A 34 1.81 0.96 -15.22
CA ARG A 34 3.02 0.75 -14.40
C ARG A 34 4.24 1.47 -14.97
N LYS A 35 4.46 1.42 -16.28
CA LYS A 35 5.58 2.12 -16.94
C LYS A 35 5.45 3.64 -16.82
N GLU A 36 4.24 4.17 -16.98
CA GLU A 36 3.99 5.60 -16.83
C GLU A 36 4.21 6.07 -15.39
N VAL A 37 3.74 5.31 -14.40
CA VAL A 37 3.95 5.59 -12.98
C VAL A 37 5.44 5.64 -12.65
N PHE A 38 6.21 4.65 -13.12
CA PHE A 38 7.66 4.63 -12.89
C PHE A 38 8.38 5.77 -13.60
N LYS A 39 7.97 6.12 -14.83
CA LYS A 39 8.55 7.25 -15.56
C LYS A 39 8.25 8.58 -14.84
N LYS A 40 7.00 8.78 -14.41
CA LYS A 40 6.56 9.98 -13.66
C LYS A 40 7.31 10.13 -12.33
N SER A 41 7.64 9.01 -11.67
CA SER A 41 8.43 9.05 -10.43
C SER A 41 9.94 9.20 -10.64
N GLY A 42 10.40 9.37 -11.89
CA GLY A 42 11.82 9.42 -12.21
C GLY A 42 12.56 8.11 -11.86
N TYR A 43 11.85 6.98 -11.91
CA TYR A 43 12.34 5.66 -11.50
C TYR A 43 12.86 5.63 -10.05
N LYS A 44 12.16 6.35 -9.17
CA LYS A 44 12.42 6.33 -7.72
C LYS A 44 11.15 6.02 -6.95
N CYS A 45 11.34 5.44 -5.77
CA CYS A 45 10.31 5.25 -4.77
C CYS A 45 9.80 6.63 -4.32
N ALA A 46 8.50 6.85 -4.42
CA ALA A 46 7.87 8.11 -4.06
C ALA A 46 8.01 8.45 -2.56
N ILE A 47 8.26 7.45 -1.71
CA ILE A 47 8.37 7.63 -0.26
C ILE A 47 9.83 7.78 0.19
N CYS A 48 10.71 6.83 -0.17
CA CYS A 48 12.08 6.79 0.34
C CYS A 48 13.17 7.15 -0.68
N GLY A 49 12.80 7.39 -1.95
CA GLY A 49 13.72 7.75 -3.02
C GLY A 49 14.57 6.61 -3.61
N SER A 50 14.49 5.39 -3.08
CA SER A 50 15.21 4.23 -3.64
C SER A 50 14.75 3.90 -5.06
N SER A 51 15.69 3.56 -5.94
CA SER A 51 15.42 3.09 -7.31
C SER A 51 15.36 1.55 -7.44
N GLU A 52 15.53 0.82 -6.34
CA GLU A 52 15.59 -0.64 -6.35
C GLU A 52 14.19 -1.28 -6.42
N LYS A 53 14.03 -2.26 -7.32
CA LYS A 53 12.86 -3.14 -7.42
C LYS A 53 11.52 -2.41 -7.24
N LEU A 54 11.24 -1.45 -8.12
CA LEU A 54 10.01 -0.68 -8.04
C LEU A 54 8.77 -1.52 -8.36
N GLN A 55 7.73 -1.30 -7.57
CA GLN A 55 6.40 -1.85 -7.68
C GLN A 55 5.39 -0.71 -7.83
N CYS A 56 4.31 -0.98 -8.57
CA CYS A 56 3.22 -0.03 -8.75
C CYS A 56 2.18 -0.32 -7.68
N HIS A 57 2.12 0.56 -6.69
CA HIS A 57 1.19 0.48 -5.58
C HIS A 57 -0.12 1.19 -5.94
N GLU A 58 -1.24 0.61 -5.56
CA GLU A 58 -2.56 1.24 -5.64
C GLU A 58 -2.73 2.22 -4.48
N VAL A 59 -3.14 3.45 -4.78
CA VAL A 59 -3.44 4.47 -3.75
C VAL A 59 -4.95 4.51 -3.55
N TRP A 60 -5.40 4.17 -2.35
CA TRP A 60 -6.80 4.06 -1.99
C TRP A 60 -7.27 5.21 -1.09
N GLU A 61 -8.48 5.68 -1.32
CA GLU A 61 -9.24 6.55 -0.42
C GLU A 61 -10.34 5.73 0.24
N PHE A 62 -10.49 5.91 1.56
CA PHE A 62 -11.49 5.21 2.36
C PHE A 62 -12.63 6.15 2.67
N ASP A 63 -13.84 5.81 2.24
CA ASP A 63 -15.08 6.38 2.73
C ASP A 63 -15.63 5.43 3.80
N ASP A 64 -15.30 5.70 5.07
CA ASP A 64 -15.71 4.89 6.21
C ASP A 64 -17.22 5.00 6.50
N GLU A 65 -17.91 6.05 6.04
CA GLU A 65 -19.35 6.22 6.28
C GLU A 65 -20.18 5.36 5.32
N ASN A 66 -19.81 5.35 4.04
CA ASN A 66 -20.49 4.59 3.00
C ASN A 66 -19.84 3.24 2.70
N HIS A 67 -18.72 2.92 3.36
CA HIS A 67 -17.90 1.73 3.13
C HIS A 67 -17.47 1.61 1.66
N ILE A 68 -16.92 2.70 1.08
CA ILE A 68 -16.40 2.71 -0.29
C ILE A 68 -14.89 2.79 -0.27
N LEU A 69 -14.24 1.81 -0.90
CA LEU A 69 -12.80 1.79 -1.13
C LEU A 69 -12.53 2.28 -2.55
N LYS A 70 -12.07 3.52 -2.67
CA LYS A 70 -11.93 4.20 -3.96
C LYS A 70 -10.48 4.22 -4.43
N LEU A 71 -10.23 3.72 -5.64
CA LEU A 71 -8.92 3.84 -6.28
C LEU A 71 -8.72 5.30 -6.71
N LYS A 72 -7.70 5.96 -6.18
CA LYS A 72 -7.40 7.35 -6.48
C LYS A 72 -6.30 7.49 -7.51
N ASP A 73 -5.21 6.76 -7.33
CA ASP A 73 -4.02 6.88 -8.16
C ASP A 73 -3.11 5.65 -7.98
N PHE A 74 -1.93 5.73 -8.59
CA PHE A 74 -0.86 4.77 -8.49
C PHE A 74 0.43 5.44 -8.04
N MET A 75 1.22 4.70 -7.27
CA MET A 75 2.49 5.19 -6.72
C MET A 75 3.62 4.20 -6.99
N ALA A 76 4.78 4.71 -7.42
CA ALA A 76 5.99 3.90 -7.54
C ALA A 76 6.62 3.72 -6.15
N LEU A 77 6.70 2.48 -5.65
CA LEU A 77 7.31 2.16 -4.36
C LEU A 77 8.42 1.12 -4.53
N CYS A 78 9.50 1.22 -3.75
CA CYS A 78 10.43 0.10 -3.65
C CYS A 78 9.79 -1.06 -2.87
N GLU A 79 10.31 -2.27 -3.07
CA GLU A 79 9.84 -3.51 -2.41
C GLU A 79 9.63 -3.34 -0.88
N LYS A 80 10.56 -2.68 -0.18
CA LYS A 80 10.46 -2.47 1.28
C LYS A 80 9.32 -1.51 1.66
N CYS A 81 9.16 -0.38 0.97
CA CYS A 81 8.03 0.53 1.20
C CYS A 81 6.70 -0.15 0.87
N HIS A 82 6.66 -0.91 -0.22
CA HIS A 82 5.46 -1.62 -0.67
C HIS A 82 5.02 -2.68 0.35
N LEU A 83 5.94 -3.49 0.87
CA LEU A 83 5.64 -4.46 1.92
C LEU A 83 5.24 -3.79 3.24
N VAL A 84 5.77 -2.61 3.55
CA VAL A 84 5.34 -1.86 4.74
C VAL A 84 3.90 -1.37 4.60
N LYS A 85 3.48 -0.89 3.42
CA LYS A 85 2.07 -0.57 3.16
C LYS A 85 1.21 -1.80 3.41
N HIS A 86 1.56 -2.94 2.81
CA HIS A 86 0.87 -4.23 2.99
C HIS A 86 1.41 -5.07 4.16
N PHE A 87 1.51 -4.48 5.36
CA PHE A 87 2.18 -5.14 6.49
C PHE A 87 1.54 -6.47 6.93
N GLY A 88 0.23 -6.64 6.72
CA GLY A 88 -0.46 -7.92 6.96
C GLY A 88 0.09 -9.05 6.07
N MET A 89 0.26 -8.79 4.77
CA MET A 89 0.89 -9.72 3.82
C MET A 89 2.37 -9.95 4.17
N ALA A 90 3.09 -8.90 4.58
CA ALA A 90 4.47 -9.06 5.04
C ALA A 90 4.58 -10.03 6.24
N GLY A 91 3.59 -10.01 7.14
CA GLY A 91 3.47 -10.97 8.24
C GLY A 91 3.37 -12.42 7.76
N VAL A 92 2.50 -12.68 6.78
CA VAL A 92 2.35 -14.01 6.16
C VAL A 92 3.66 -14.46 5.52
N LEU A 93 4.27 -13.62 4.67
CA LEU A 93 5.52 -13.94 3.98
C LEU A 93 6.67 -14.23 4.95
N ALA A 94 6.72 -13.53 6.08
CA ALA A 94 7.73 -13.78 7.10
C ALA A 94 7.50 -15.09 7.86
N SER A 95 6.24 -15.46 8.11
CA SER A 95 5.90 -16.77 8.70
C SER A 95 6.30 -17.95 7.80
N GLU A 96 6.34 -17.72 6.48
CA GLU A 96 6.84 -18.67 5.47
C GLU A 96 8.36 -18.60 5.27
N GLY A 97 9.08 -17.76 6.03
CA GLY A 97 10.52 -17.59 5.92
C GLY A 97 11.00 -16.84 4.66
N LYS A 98 10.10 -16.20 3.90
CA LYS A 98 10.42 -15.53 2.63
C LYS A 98 11.03 -14.15 2.81
N ILE A 99 10.74 -13.47 3.91
CA ILE A 99 11.25 -12.13 4.23
C ILE A 99 11.56 -12.00 5.73
N ASN A 100 12.35 -10.99 6.09
CA ASN A 100 12.61 -10.62 7.47
C ASN A 100 11.81 -9.36 7.86
N LEU A 101 10.82 -9.49 8.74
CA LEU A 101 10.00 -8.36 9.21
C LEU A 101 10.82 -7.27 9.87
N GLU A 102 11.87 -7.61 10.62
CA GLU A 102 12.68 -6.64 11.34
C GLU A 102 13.41 -5.68 10.37
N GLU A 103 13.72 -6.13 9.14
CA GLU A 103 14.23 -5.22 8.11
C GLU A 103 13.21 -4.17 7.67
N LEU A 104 11.93 -4.53 7.62
CA LEU A 104 10.85 -3.61 7.29
C LEU A 104 10.63 -2.61 8.43
N VAL A 105 10.72 -3.05 9.68
CA VAL A 105 10.65 -2.17 10.87
C VAL A 105 11.78 -1.15 10.84
N ARG A 106 13.03 -1.60 10.63
CA ARG A 106 14.19 -0.69 10.51
C ARG A 106 14.05 0.25 9.31
N HIS A 107 13.49 -0.22 8.20
CA HIS A 107 13.23 0.61 7.03
C HIS A 107 12.20 1.72 7.36
N PHE A 108 11.09 1.37 7.99
CA PHE A 108 10.07 2.32 8.46
C PHE A 108 10.68 3.39 9.36
N MET A 109 11.41 2.97 10.39
CA MET A 109 12.05 3.88 11.34
C MET A 109 13.01 4.85 10.66
N ARG A 110 13.84 4.35 9.72
CA ARG A 110 14.77 5.19 8.96
C ARG A 110 14.05 6.20 8.07
N VAL A 111 13.04 5.77 7.34
CA VAL A 111 12.28 6.63 6.40
C VAL A 111 11.53 7.72 7.15
N ASN A 112 10.97 7.38 8.31
CA ASN A 112 10.18 8.30 9.14
C ASN A 112 11.02 9.08 10.16
N ASN A 113 12.31 8.77 10.30
CA ASN A 113 13.16 9.28 11.38
C ASN A 113 12.50 9.13 12.77
N CYS A 114 11.99 7.94 13.07
CA CYS A 114 11.27 7.65 14.30
C CYS A 114 11.86 6.45 15.06
N ASP A 115 11.47 6.30 16.33
CA ASP A 115 11.88 5.18 17.16
C ASP A 115 10.97 3.95 17.01
N ARG A 116 11.38 2.84 17.63
CA ARG A 116 10.64 1.57 17.65
C ARG A 116 9.27 1.72 18.32
N LYS A 117 9.18 2.54 19.37
CA LYS A 117 7.91 2.79 20.08
C LYS A 117 6.88 3.42 19.15
N THR A 118 7.27 4.43 18.38
CA THR A 118 6.41 5.08 17.37
C THR A 118 5.95 4.08 16.31
N PHE A 119 6.83 3.19 15.84
CA PHE A 119 6.45 2.13 14.90
C PHE A 119 5.39 1.18 15.49
N GLU A 120 5.60 0.68 16.70
CA GLU A 120 4.65 -0.27 17.32
C GLU A 120 3.30 0.40 17.63
N GLU A 121 3.31 1.69 18.03
CA GLU A 121 2.08 2.48 18.19
C GLU A 121 1.34 2.64 16.85
N HIS A 122 2.04 3.03 15.77
CA HIS A 122 1.46 3.14 14.43
C HIS A 122 0.88 1.81 13.94
N LYS A 123 1.62 0.72 14.13
CA LYS A 123 1.19 -0.64 13.79
C LYS A 123 -0.07 -1.01 14.57
N ARG A 124 -0.10 -0.79 15.89
CA ARG A 124 -1.28 -1.09 16.71
C ARG A 124 -2.52 -0.34 16.22
N GLU A 125 -2.41 0.94 15.91
CA GLU A 125 -3.52 1.74 15.38
C GLU A 125 -3.95 1.29 13.97
N ALA A 126 -3.00 0.98 13.08
CA ALA A 126 -3.31 0.48 11.74
C ALA A 126 -4.08 -0.85 11.78
N PHE A 127 -3.67 -1.79 12.63
CA PHE A 127 -4.38 -3.06 12.82
C PHE A 127 -5.73 -2.88 13.52
N LYS A 128 -5.85 -1.96 14.48
CA LYS A 128 -7.13 -1.60 15.09
C LYS A 128 -8.12 -1.11 14.03
N LYS A 129 -7.71 -0.13 13.19
CA LYS A 129 -8.54 0.38 12.08
C LYS A 129 -8.89 -0.72 11.09
N PHE A 130 -7.96 -1.61 10.76
CA PHE A 130 -8.24 -2.78 9.92
C PHE A 130 -9.35 -3.64 10.52
N HIS A 131 -9.25 -4.02 11.80
CA HIS A 131 -10.27 -4.84 12.46
C HIS A 131 -11.63 -4.15 12.56
N GLU A 132 -11.66 -2.83 12.72
CA GLU A 132 -12.90 -2.05 12.70
C GLU A 132 -13.53 -2.04 11.31
N ARG A 133 -12.76 -1.73 10.27
CA ARG A 133 -13.23 -1.68 8.87
C ARG A 133 -13.67 -3.03 8.33
N SER A 134 -12.98 -4.10 8.71
CA SER A 134 -13.29 -5.48 8.29
C SER A 134 -14.58 -6.05 8.92
N ARG A 135 -15.30 -5.28 9.75
CA ARG A 135 -16.65 -5.65 10.22
C ARG A 135 -17.75 -5.36 9.20
N TYR A 136 -17.41 -4.71 8.10
CA TYR A 136 -18.35 -4.24 7.09
C TYR A 136 -17.95 -4.77 5.72
N GLU A 137 -18.93 -4.87 4.84
CA GLU A 137 -18.71 -5.12 3.42
C GLU A 137 -18.40 -3.80 2.71
N TRP A 138 -17.28 -3.76 2.01
CA TRP A 138 -16.82 -2.58 1.28
C TRP A 138 -17.07 -2.70 -0.22
N LEU A 139 -17.60 -1.63 -0.82
CA LEU A 139 -17.74 -1.49 -2.26
C LEU A 139 -16.46 -0.92 -2.86
N LEU A 140 -16.01 -1.51 -3.97
CA LEU A 140 -14.81 -1.07 -4.67
C LEU A 140 -15.17 -0.05 -5.77
N ASP A 141 -14.73 1.20 -5.63
CA ASP A 141 -14.82 2.22 -6.69
C ASP A 141 -13.50 2.30 -7.45
N ILE A 142 -13.44 1.60 -8.58
CA ILE A 142 -12.34 1.62 -9.55
C ILE A 142 -12.70 2.39 -10.82
N SER A 143 -13.68 3.30 -10.76
CA SER A 143 -14.14 4.06 -11.91
C SER A 143 -13.02 4.84 -12.62
N VAL A 144 -11.98 5.24 -11.88
CA VAL A 144 -10.77 5.90 -12.42
C VAL A 144 -10.08 5.06 -13.50
N LEU A 145 -10.20 3.73 -13.46
CA LEU A 145 -9.59 2.86 -14.47
C LEU A 145 -10.09 3.13 -15.89
N LYS A 146 -11.30 3.67 -16.04
CA LYS A 146 -11.87 4.04 -17.34
C LYS A 146 -11.00 5.07 -18.08
N THR A 147 -10.28 5.93 -17.37
CA THR A 147 -9.38 6.91 -18.01
C THR A 147 -8.14 6.27 -18.61
N TYR A 148 -7.81 5.02 -18.23
CA TYR A 148 -6.65 4.28 -18.71
C TYR A 148 -6.99 3.27 -19.82
N ASN A 149 -8.26 3.15 -20.21
CA ASN A 149 -8.71 2.22 -21.27
C ASN A 149 -8.70 2.81 -22.69
N ASN A 150 -8.28 4.08 -22.85
CA ASN A 150 -8.13 4.74 -24.15
C ASN A 150 -6.73 4.53 -24.77
#